data_AF-A0A091RR59-F1
#
_entry.id   AF-A0A091RR59-F1
#
_cell.length_a   1.000
_cell.length_b   1.000
_cell.length_c   1.000
_cell.angle_alpha   90.00
_cell.angle_beta   90.00
_cell.angle_gamma   90.00
#
_symmetry.space_group_name_H-M   'P 1'
#
loop_
_entity.id
_entity.type
_entity.pdbx_description
1 polymer ?
#
loop_
_entity_poly.entity_id
_entity_poly.type
_entity_poly.pdbx_seq_one_letter_code
_entity_poly.pdbx_strand_id
1 'polypeptide(L)'
;RDVVPDIRAICMEELGTWMKTYTASFLTDSYLKYIGWTLYDKQQEVRLQCVKALQGLYGHRDTAAHMELFTRRFKTRMVSMVFDKEFSVAVEVVKLLTLML
;
A
#
# COMPACT_ATOMS: atom_id res chain seq x y z
N ARG A 1 -12.69 11.77 2.87
CA ARG A 1 -12.53 10.30 2.81
C ARG A 1 -13.86 9.70 3.24
N ASP A 2 -14.36 8.68 2.55
CA ASP A 2 -15.68 8.10 2.84
C ASP A 2 -15.78 7.48 4.24
N VAL A 3 -16.97 7.47 4.82
CA VAL A 3 -17.26 6.85 6.11
C VAL A 3 -17.36 5.32 6.01
N VAL A 4 -17.79 4.81 4.85
CA VAL A 4 -17.96 3.39 4.58
C VAL A 4 -16.60 2.74 4.28
N PRO A 5 -16.19 1.71 5.05
CA PRO A 5 -14.88 1.07 4.86
C PRO A 5 -14.71 0.43 3.49
N ASP A 6 -15.74 -0.25 2.99
CA ASP A 6 -15.69 -0.94 1.70
C ASP A 6 -15.41 0.04 0.54
N ILE A 7 -16.03 1.22 0.56
CA ILE A 7 -15.77 2.26 -0.43
C ILE A 7 -14.30 2.69 -0.38
N ARG A 8 -13.74 2.88 0.82
CA ARG A 8 -12.32 3.24 0.97
C ARG A 8 -11.39 2.13 0.47
N ALA A 9 -11.73 0.87 0.75
CA ALA A 9 -10.97 -0.29 0.32
C ALA A 9 -10.94 -0.40 -1.21
N ILE A 10 -12.10 -0.31 -1.86
CA ILE A 10 -12.23 -0.30 -3.33
C ILE A 10 -11.39 0.82 -3.94
N CYS A 11 -11.45 2.04 -3.39
CA CYS A 11 -10.63 3.13 -3.91
C CYS A 11 -9.12 2.86 -3.83
N MET A 12 -8.63 2.19 -2.79
CA MET A 12 -7.20 1.87 -2.66
C MET A 12 -6.77 0.73 -3.57
N GLU A 13 -7.65 -0.25 -3.79
CA GLU A 13 -7.44 -1.34 -4.73
C GLU A 13 -7.30 -0.79 -6.16
N GLU A 14 -8.28 0.00 -6.62
CA GLU A 14 -8.27 0.57 -7.97
C GLU A 14 -7.11 1.54 -8.20
N LEU A 15 -6.77 2.35 -7.19
CA LEU A 15 -5.61 3.23 -7.27
C LEU A 15 -4.31 2.43 -7.45
N GLY A 16 -4.15 1.32 -6.75
CA GLY A 16 -3.03 0.39 -6.93
C GLY A 16 -3.00 -0.20 -8.35
N THR A 17 -4.15 -0.60 -8.88
CA THR A 17 -4.27 -1.08 -10.26
C THR A 17 -3.85 -0.03 -11.28
N TRP A 18 -4.27 1.23 -11.13
CA TRP A 18 -3.87 2.32 -12.03
C TRP A 18 -2.38 2.62 -11.96
N MET A 19 -1.81 2.63 -10.76
CA MET A 19 -0.36 2.82 -10.58
C MET A 19 0.44 1.72 -11.28
N LYS A 20 -0.05 0.48 -11.27
CA LYS A 20 0.61 -0.65 -11.95
C LYS A 20 0.41 -0.63 -13.48
N THR A 21 -0.79 -0.30 -13.94
CA THR A 21 -1.15 -0.37 -15.37
C THR A 21 -0.69 0.85 -16.16
N TYR A 22 -0.62 2.03 -15.54
CA TYR A 22 -0.19 3.27 -16.18
C TYR A 22 0.73 4.10 -15.28
N THR A 23 1.89 3.51 -14.99
CA THR A 23 2.94 4.04 -14.11
C THR A 23 3.33 5.47 -14.45
N ALA A 24 3.51 5.80 -15.73
CA ALA A 24 3.94 7.12 -16.20
C ALA A 24 3.03 8.28 -15.75
N SER A 25 1.75 8.02 -15.48
CA SER A 25 0.81 9.05 -15.03
C SER A 25 0.40 8.89 -13.56
N PHE A 26 0.30 7.65 -13.06
CA PHE A 26 -0.29 7.38 -11.75
C PHE A 26 0.73 7.06 -10.66
N LEU A 27 1.92 6.54 -10.99
CA LEU A 27 2.95 6.22 -10.01
C LEU A 27 3.75 7.48 -9.65
N THR A 28 3.10 8.40 -8.95
CA THR A 28 3.68 9.67 -8.50
C THR A 28 3.41 9.88 -7.02
N ASP A 29 4.23 10.70 -6.37
CA ASP A 29 4.09 11.02 -4.94
C ASP A 29 2.71 11.61 -4.58
N SER A 30 2.11 12.34 -5.52
CA SER A 30 0.80 12.98 -5.32
C SER A 30 -0.32 11.95 -5.15
N TYR A 31 -0.19 10.77 -5.78
CA TYR A 31 -1.12 9.66 -5.63
C TYR A 31 -0.68 8.67 -4.54
N LEU A 32 0.61 8.33 -4.47
CA LEU A 32 1.16 7.38 -3.48
C LEU A 32 0.87 7.81 -2.04
N LYS A 33 0.79 9.11 -1.75
CA LYS A 33 0.41 9.61 -0.43
C LYS A 33 -0.93 9.05 0.06
N TYR A 34 -1.88 8.78 -0.85
CA TYR A 34 -3.18 8.23 -0.47
C TYR A 34 -3.02 6.81 0.05
N ILE A 35 -2.27 5.94 -0.63
CA ILE A 35 -1.99 4.59 -0.12
C ILE A 35 -1.23 4.68 1.22
N GLY A 36 -0.19 5.52 1.30
CA GLY A 36 0.64 5.66 2.50
C GLY A 36 -0.14 6.13 3.74
N TRP A 37 -1.01 7.13 3.60
CA TRP A 37 -1.88 7.58 4.69
C TRP A 37 -2.99 6.59 5.01
N THR A 38 -3.41 5.77 4.04
CA THR A 38 -4.45 4.76 4.23
C THR A 38 -3.96 3.50 4.95
N LEU A 39 -2.64 3.30 5.06
CA LEU A 39 -2.06 2.29 5.98
C LEU A 39 -2.43 2.54 7.46
N TYR A 40 -2.87 3.73 7.83
CA TYR A 40 -3.31 4.09 9.19
C TYR A 40 -4.83 3.96 9.38
N ASP A 41 -5.56 3.40 8.41
CA ASP A 41 -7.01 3.24 8.54
C ASP A 41 -7.37 2.34 9.74
N LYS A 42 -8.47 2.67 10.42
CA LYS A 42 -8.95 1.90 11.57
C LYS A 42 -9.45 0.52 11.16
N GLN A 43 -9.95 0.41 9.94
CA GLN A 43 -10.56 -0.82 9.43
C GLN A 43 -9.53 -1.70 8.71
N GLN A 44 -9.62 -3.00 8.97
CA GLN A 44 -8.60 -3.96 8.56
C GLN A 44 -8.58 -4.18 7.05
N GLU A 45 -9.75 -4.25 6.45
CA GLU A 45 -9.97 -4.47 5.02
C GLU A 45 -9.36 -3.33 4.20
N VAL A 46 -9.41 -2.12 4.72
CA VAL A 46 -8.80 -0.94 4.09
C VAL A 46 -7.27 -1.02 4.17
N ARG A 47 -6.71 -1.37 5.33
CA ARG A 47 -5.26 -1.57 5.48
C ARG A 47 -4.76 -2.71 4.58
N LEU A 48 -5.51 -3.81 4.52
CA LEU A 48 -5.21 -4.98 3.70
C LEU A 48 -5.10 -4.60 2.22
N GLN A 49 -6.05 -3.80 1.70
CA GLN A 49 -5.99 -3.37 0.30
C GLN A 49 -4.79 -2.46 0.01
N CYS A 50 -4.40 -1.59 0.94
CA CYS A 50 -3.17 -0.81 0.78
C CYS A 50 -1.93 -1.70 0.71
N VAL A 51 -1.84 -2.73 1.57
CA VAL A 51 -0.70 -3.65 1.57
C VAL A 51 -0.64 -4.45 0.27
N LYS A 52 -1.77 -4.96 -0.22
CA LYS A 52 -1.85 -5.67 -1.51
C LYS A 52 -1.48 -4.78 -2.70
N ALA A 53 -1.97 -3.53 -2.71
CA ALA A 53 -1.58 -2.56 -3.72
C ALA A 53 -0.06 -2.34 -3.73
N LEU A 54 0.55 -2.17 -2.55
CA LEU A 54 2.00 -2.03 -2.43
C LEU A 54 2.75 -3.29 -2.87
N GLN A 55 2.28 -4.49 -2.54
CA GLN A 55 2.89 -5.73 -3.04
C GLN A 55 2.90 -5.78 -4.57
N GLY A 56 1.81 -5.33 -5.21
CA GLY A 56 1.73 -5.20 -6.66
C GLY A 56 2.78 -4.23 -7.24
N LEU A 57 3.15 -3.18 -6.50
CA LEU A 57 4.14 -2.19 -6.93
C LEU A 57 5.59 -2.60 -6.61
N TYR A 58 5.86 -3.25 -5.49
CA TYR A 58 7.22 -3.75 -5.20
C TYR A 58 7.54 -5.06 -5.93
N GLY A 59 6.52 -5.82 -6.34
CA GLY A 59 6.69 -7.06 -7.09
C GLY A 59 7.24 -6.89 -8.52
N HIS A 60 7.31 -5.66 -9.04
CA HIS A 60 7.91 -5.37 -10.35
C HIS A 60 9.09 -4.40 -10.20
N ARG A 61 10.23 -4.72 -10.81
CA ARG A 61 11.47 -3.93 -10.69
C ARG A 61 11.30 -2.48 -11.15
N ASP A 62 10.61 -2.28 -12.27
CA ASP A 62 10.44 -0.95 -12.86
C ASP A 62 9.64 -0.02 -11.94
N THR A 63 8.57 -0.53 -11.33
CA THR A 63 7.78 0.25 -10.36
C THR A 63 8.51 0.43 -9.03
N ALA A 64 9.19 -0.62 -8.53
CA ALA A 64 9.95 -0.56 -7.30
C ALA A 64 11.04 0.53 -7.33
N ALA A 65 11.66 0.76 -8.48
CA ALA A 65 12.67 1.82 -8.67
C ALA A 65 12.12 3.23 -8.37
N HIS A 66 10.81 3.45 -8.48
CA HIS A 66 10.15 4.73 -8.21
C HIS A 66 9.63 4.86 -6.77
N MET A 67 9.81 3.84 -5.92
CA MET A 67 9.22 3.78 -4.58
C MET A 67 10.14 4.28 -3.46
N GLU A 68 11.35 4.77 -3.74
CA GLU A 68 12.35 5.11 -2.71
C GLU A 68 11.83 6.15 -1.70
N LEU A 69 11.28 7.27 -2.18
CA LEU A 69 10.76 8.34 -1.32
C LEU A 69 9.58 7.87 -0.47
N PHE A 70 8.67 7.12 -1.08
CA PHE A 70 7.55 6.50 -0.37
C PHE A 70 8.03 5.53 0.71
N THR A 71 8.98 4.66 0.36
CA THR A 71 9.60 3.69 1.28
C THR A 71 10.19 4.42 2.47
N ARG A 72 11.04 5.41 2.23
CA ARG A 72 11.70 6.18 3.30
C ARG A 72 10.69 6.80 4.26
N ARG A 73 9.57 7.31 3.73
CA ARG A 73 8.53 7.97 4.54
C ARG A 73 7.69 6.99 5.36
N PHE A 74 7.31 5.85 4.79
CA PHE A 74 6.31 4.95 5.39
C PHE A 74 6.90 3.63 5.92
N LYS A 75 8.22 3.40 5.80
CA LYS A 75 8.90 2.19 6.28
C LYS A 75 8.56 1.86 7.73
N THR A 76 8.69 2.82 8.64
CA THR A 76 8.37 2.60 10.07
C THR A 76 6.94 2.13 10.26
N ARG A 77 5.99 2.66 9.48
CA ARG A 77 4.59 2.21 9.53
C ARG A 77 4.46 0.78 9.01
N MET A 78 5.02 0.46 7.85
CA MET A 78 4.96 -0.88 7.27
C MET A 78 5.55 -1.92 8.23
N VAL A 79 6.73 -1.65 8.81
CA VAL A 79 7.35 -2.56 9.79
C VAL A 79 6.48 -2.72 11.05
N SER A 80 5.86 -1.64 11.56
CA SER A 80 4.97 -1.74 12.72
C SER A 80 3.75 -2.64 12.47
N MET A 81 3.29 -2.73 11.22
CA MET A 81 2.14 -3.55 10.84
C MET A 81 2.46 -5.05 10.76
N VAL A 82 3.71 -5.47 10.97
CA VAL A 82 4.02 -6.90 11.23
C VAL A 82 3.33 -7.36 12.53
N PHE A 83 3.07 -6.43 13.45
CA PHE A 83 2.27 -6.65 14.65
C PHE A 83 0.87 -6.02 14.53
N ASP A 84 0.30 -5.98 13.32
CA ASP A 84 -1.09 -5.53 13.15
C ASP A 84 -2.03 -6.40 14.01
N LYS A 85 -3.08 -5.78 14.56
CA LYS A 85 -4.07 -6.46 15.40
C LYS A 85 -4.74 -7.62 14.66
N GLU A 86 -4.92 -7.47 13.35
CA GLU A 86 -5.52 -8.49 12.51
C GLU A 86 -4.44 -9.30 11.80
N PHE A 87 -4.39 -10.61 12.07
CA PHE A 87 -3.38 -11.51 11.51
C PHE A 87 -3.37 -11.54 9.98
N SER A 88 -4.54 -11.39 9.35
CA SER A 88 -4.68 -11.31 7.89
C SER A 88 -3.85 -10.17 7.30
N VAL A 89 -3.79 -9.02 7.97
CA VAL A 89 -2.98 -7.87 7.56
C VAL A 89 -1.51 -8.12 7.85
N ALA A 90 -1.19 -8.61 9.05
CA ALA A 90 0.19 -8.87 9.48
C ALA A 90 0.93 -9.83 8.52
N VAL A 91 0.26 -10.91 8.10
CA VAL A 91 0.83 -11.87 7.13
C VAL A 91 1.14 -11.21 5.79
N GLU A 92 0.23 -10.39 5.27
CA GLU A 92 0.47 -9.69 4.00
C GLU A 92 1.58 -8.63 4.12
N VAL A 93 1.72 -8.01 5.28
CA VAL A 93 2.83 -7.07 5.53
C VAL A 93 4.17 -7.79 5.53
N VAL A 94 4.27 -8.98 6.13
CA VAL A 94 5.51 -9.77 6.08
C VAL A 94 5.87 -10.09 4.62
N LYS A 95 4.90 -10.54 3.82
CA LYS A 95 5.12 -10.78 2.38
C LYS A 95 5.56 -9.51 1.64
N LEU A 96 4.94 -8.36 1.93
CA LEU A 96 5.32 -7.07 1.37
C LEU A 96 6.78 -6.74 1.69
N LEU A 97 7.20 -6.89 2.94
CA LEU A 97 8.58 -6.60 3.35
C LEU A 97 9.58 -7.55 2.68
N THR A 98 9.21 -8.82 2.43
CA THR A 98 10.04 -9.75 1.66
C THR A 98 10.25 -9.30 0.21
N LEU A 99 9.26 -8.65 -0.42
CA LEU A 99 9.40 -8.09 -1.77
C LEU A 99 10.31 -6.84 -1.83
N MET A 100 10.60 -6.23 -0.67
CA MET A 100 11.42 -5.02 -0.56
C MET A 100 12.90 -5.31 -0.25
N LEU A 101 13.24 -6.58 -0.01
CA LEU A 101 14.61 -7.06 0.22
C LEU A 101 15.30 -7.36 -1.12
#